data_AF-A0A140PTC0-F1
#
_entry.id   AF-A0A140PTC0-F1
#
_cell.length_a   1.000
_cell.length_b   1.000
_cell.length_c   1.000
_cell.angle_alpha   90.00
_cell.angle_beta   90.00
_cell.angle_gamma   90.00
#
_symmetry.space_group_name_H-M   'P 1'
#
loop_
_entity.id
_entity.type
_entity.pdbx_description
1 polymer ?
#
loop_
_entity_poly.entity_id
_entity_poly.type
_entity_poly.pdbx_seq_one_letter_code
_entity_poly.pdbx_strand_id
1 'polypeptide(L)'
;MELSPLLTEPLGDNKWILKEEYKYEINSYVITVPKGFVTDLASVPRVLWVFFPPFGKYTRAAIIHDYLYSELNDTFINRYWADKIFIFIMREHGVSAYKRVSMYRAVRMFGEPSWKRKIKNEGYTEQAIIDHTKEAIKYNKEMKEKLKL
;
A
#
# COMPACT_ATOMS: atom_id res chain seq x y z
N MET A 1 7.36 -3.13 -10.89
CA MET A 1 6.95 -3.05 -12.31
C MET A 1 5.47 -3.36 -12.47
N GLU A 2 4.75 -2.57 -13.27
CA GLU A 2 3.33 -2.77 -13.59
C GLU A 2 3.17 -3.94 -14.57
N LEU A 3 2.27 -4.89 -14.27
CA LEU A 3 2.02 -6.09 -15.10
C LEU A 3 0.68 -6.05 -15.83
N SER A 4 -0.29 -5.27 -15.34
CA SER A 4 -1.57 -5.03 -16.03
C SER A 4 -1.90 -3.54 -16.05
N PRO A 5 -2.61 -3.05 -17.07
CA PRO A 5 -2.94 -1.63 -17.17
C PRO A 5 -3.86 -1.22 -16.02
N LEU A 6 -3.57 -0.05 -15.43
CA LEU A 6 -4.46 0.53 -14.44
C LEU A 6 -5.73 1.10 -15.10
N LEU A 7 -6.85 0.38 -14.96
CA LEU A 7 -8.17 0.80 -15.46
C LEU A 7 -9.14 1.08 -14.30
N THR A 8 -9.41 2.35 -14.06
CA THR A 8 -10.32 2.83 -13.01
C THR A 8 -11.52 3.57 -13.58
N GLU A 9 -12.68 3.46 -12.93
CA GLU A 9 -13.87 4.27 -13.19
C GLU A 9 -14.25 5.10 -11.97
N PRO A 10 -14.68 6.35 -12.15
CA PRO A 10 -15.26 7.12 -11.07
C PRO A 10 -16.63 6.53 -10.69
N LEU A 11 -16.83 6.25 -9.40
CA LEU A 11 -18.10 5.73 -8.85
C LEU A 11 -18.99 6.84 -8.28
N GLY A 12 -18.46 8.07 -8.15
CA GLY A 12 -19.07 9.16 -7.39
C GLY A 12 -18.41 9.35 -6.01
N ASP A 13 -18.62 10.49 -5.36
CA ASP A 13 -18.07 10.82 -4.02
C ASP A 13 -16.54 10.65 -3.88
N ASN A 14 -15.76 11.00 -4.92
CA ASN A 14 -14.30 10.80 -4.99
C ASN A 14 -13.84 9.34 -4.88
N LYS A 15 -14.73 8.36 -5.10
CA LYS A 15 -14.37 6.94 -5.13
C LYS A 15 -14.13 6.45 -6.55
N TRP A 16 -13.24 5.49 -6.66
CA TRP A 16 -12.83 4.86 -7.90
C TRP A 16 -12.99 3.35 -7.76
N ILE A 17 -13.45 2.70 -8.83
CA ILE A 17 -13.55 1.25 -8.89
C ILE A 17 -12.61 0.71 -9.96
N LEU A 18 -11.90 -0.37 -9.64
CA LEU A 18 -11.07 -1.07 -10.62
C LEU A 18 -11.96 -1.88 -11.59
N LYS A 19 -11.89 -1.56 -12.89
CA LYS A 19 -12.61 -2.30 -13.95
C LYS A 19 -12.06 -3.71 -14.15
N GLU A 20 -10.77 -3.87 -13.89
CA GLU A 20 -9.99 -5.07 -14.14
C GLU A 20 -9.06 -5.36 -12.98
N GLU A 21 -8.49 -6.56 -12.97
CA GLU A 21 -7.51 -6.97 -11.99
C GLU A 21 -6.21 -6.18 -12.20
N TYR A 22 -5.74 -5.51 -11.14
CA TYR A 22 -4.51 -4.73 -11.20
C TYR A 22 -3.34 -5.51 -10.58
N LYS A 23 -2.32 -5.80 -11.38
CA LYS A 23 -1.15 -6.60 -11.00
C LYS A 23 0.11 -5.74 -11.00
N TYR A 24 0.83 -5.82 -9.91
CA TYR A 24 2.08 -5.10 -9.75
C TYR A 24 3.14 -5.99 -9.12
N GLU A 25 4.31 -6.03 -9.74
CA GLU A 25 5.45 -6.81 -9.31
C GLU A 25 6.43 -5.96 -8.49
N ILE A 26 6.82 -6.46 -7.33
CA ILE A 26 7.83 -5.91 -6.43
C ILE A 26 8.94 -6.93 -6.30
N ASN A 27 10.07 -6.71 -6.99
CA ASN A 27 11.26 -7.57 -6.93
C ASN A 27 10.97 -9.09 -7.05
N SER A 28 10.09 -9.47 -7.99
CA SER A 28 9.59 -10.84 -8.22
C SER A 28 8.40 -11.30 -7.38
N TYR A 29 7.84 -10.43 -6.54
CA TYR A 29 6.59 -10.68 -5.83
C TYR A 29 5.42 -9.93 -6.47
N VAL A 30 4.39 -10.66 -6.91
CA VAL A 30 3.22 -10.06 -7.56
C VAL A 30 2.12 -9.79 -6.53
N ILE A 31 1.75 -8.52 -6.39
CA ILE A 31 0.55 -8.09 -5.68
C ILE A 31 -0.58 -7.97 -6.70
N THR A 32 -1.70 -8.58 -6.38
CA THR A 32 -2.88 -8.62 -7.25
C THR A 32 -4.05 -7.97 -6.53
N VAL A 33 -4.53 -6.87 -7.07
CA VAL A 33 -5.72 -6.17 -6.56
C VAL A 33 -6.93 -6.65 -7.37
N PRO A 34 -7.97 -7.19 -6.72
CA PRO A 34 -9.10 -7.79 -7.42
C PRO A 34 -9.91 -6.75 -8.20
N LYS A 35 -10.48 -7.18 -9.33
CA LYS A 35 -11.50 -6.41 -10.05
C LYS A 35 -12.66 -6.03 -9.11
N GLY A 36 -13.16 -4.82 -9.25
CA GLY A 36 -14.24 -4.30 -8.42
C GLY A 36 -13.78 -3.72 -7.09
N PHE A 37 -12.46 -3.73 -6.80
CA PHE A 37 -11.93 -3.05 -5.63
C PHE A 37 -12.21 -1.55 -5.71
N VAL A 38 -12.81 -1.02 -4.65
CA VAL A 38 -13.12 0.40 -4.51
C VAL A 38 -11.99 1.06 -3.73
N THR A 39 -11.29 1.98 -4.37
CA THR A 39 -10.22 2.82 -3.81
C THR A 39 -10.73 4.25 -3.77
N ASP A 40 -10.56 4.92 -2.63
CA ASP A 40 -10.91 6.34 -2.52
C ASP A 40 -9.73 7.23 -2.95
N LEU A 41 -8.52 6.67 -3.16
CA LEU A 41 -7.27 7.40 -3.40
C LEU A 41 -6.98 8.50 -2.35
N ALA A 42 -7.81 8.56 -1.29
CA ALA A 42 -8.03 9.67 -0.36
C ALA A 42 -7.80 9.26 1.09
N SER A 43 -7.69 7.96 1.34
CA SER A 43 -7.05 7.31 2.49
C SER A 43 -5.63 7.84 2.77
N VAL A 44 -4.92 8.29 1.74
CA VAL A 44 -3.75 9.16 1.84
C VAL A 44 -4.21 10.45 2.51
N PRO A 45 -3.78 10.78 3.75
CA PRO A 45 -4.37 11.85 4.56
C PRO A 45 -4.65 13.10 3.72
N ARG A 46 -5.87 13.66 3.78
CA ARG A 46 -6.27 14.86 2.99
C ARG A 46 -5.26 16.02 3.07
N VAL A 47 -4.48 16.10 4.15
CA VAL A 47 -3.36 17.02 4.32
C VAL A 47 -2.31 16.89 3.19
N LEU A 48 -2.09 15.69 2.66
CA LEU A 48 -1.20 15.43 1.53
C LEU A 48 -1.79 15.88 0.19
N TRP A 49 -3.12 16.00 0.06
CA TRP A 49 -3.75 16.53 -1.16
C TRP A 49 -3.53 18.04 -1.33
N VAL A 50 -3.22 18.76 -0.25
CA VAL A 50 -2.81 20.18 -0.31
C VAL A 50 -1.48 20.34 -1.05
N PHE A 51 -0.59 19.34 -0.95
CA PHE A 51 0.74 19.39 -1.55
C PHE A 51 0.85 18.56 -2.84
N PHE A 52 -0.08 17.62 -3.09
CA PHE A 52 -0.01 16.68 -4.19
C PHE A 52 -1.38 16.51 -4.89
N PRO A 53 -1.47 16.71 -6.22
CA PRO A 53 -2.72 16.53 -6.96
C PRO A 53 -3.15 15.06 -6.96
N PRO A 54 -4.44 14.71 -6.80
CA PRO A 54 -4.91 13.34 -6.52
C PRO A 54 -4.47 12.29 -7.56
N PHE A 55 -4.12 12.72 -8.76
CA PHE A 55 -3.56 11.89 -9.83
C PHE A 55 -2.11 12.24 -10.12
N GLY A 56 -1.28 11.21 -10.26
CA GLY A 56 0.11 11.40 -10.66
C GLY A 56 0.95 10.13 -10.55
N LYS A 57 2.27 10.33 -10.45
CA LYS A 57 3.26 9.24 -10.37
C LYS A 57 3.08 8.29 -9.19
N TYR A 58 2.25 8.66 -8.20
CA TYR A 58 2.01 7.88 -6.98
C TYR A 58 0.64 7.18 -6.95
N THR A 59 -0.24 7.39 -7.95
CA THR A 59 -1.60 6.79 -7.96
C THR A 59 -1.54 5.27 -7.88
N ARG A 60 -0.61 4.63 -8.59
CA ARG A 60 -0.35 3.18 -8.52
C ARG A 60 0.05 2.73 -7.12
N ALA A 61 0.90 3.51 -6.45
CA ALA A 61 1.30 3.23 -5.08
C ALA A 61 0.09 3.33 -4.13
N ALA A 62 -0.76 4.35 -4.31
CA ALA A 62 -1.95 4.56 -3.50
C ALA A 62 -2.95 3.40 -3.60
N ILE A 63 -3.22 2.90 -4.81
CA ILE A 63 -4.16 1.78 -5.01
C ILE A 63 -3.68 0.50 -4.32
N ILE A 64 -2.38 0.19 -4.42
CA ILE A 64 -1.81 -0.96 -3.72
C ILE A 64 -1.85 -0.74 -2.21
N HIS A 65 -1.52 0.46 -1.75
CA HIS A 65 -1.58 0.80 -0.32
C HIS A 65 -3.00 0.62 0.23
N ASP A 66 -4.01 1.14 -0.46
CA ASP A 66 -5.43 0.98 -0.12
C ASP A 66 -5.85 -0.48 -0.04
N TYR A 67 -5.44 -1.28 -1.02
CA TYR A 67 -5.73 -2.71 -1.03
C TYR A 67 -5.10 -3.39 0.19
N LEU A 68 -3.82 -3.14 0.47
CA LEU A 68 -3.12 -3.70 1.63
C LEU A 68 -3.73 -3.25 2.96
N TYR A 69 -4.27 -2.03 3.02
CA TYR A 69 -4.96 -1.48 4.19
C TYR A 69 -6.40 -1.99 4.33
N SER A 70 -7.04 -2.41 3.25
CA SER A 70 -8.40 -2.95 3.25
C SER A 70 -8.48 -4.32 3.94
N GLU A 71 -9.70 -4.75 4.24
CA GLU A 71 -10.01 -6.08 4.79
C GLU A 71 -9.76 -7.22 3.79
N LEU A 72 -9.61 -6.90 2.50
CA LEU A 72 -9.44 -7.83 1.38
C LEU A 72 -7.99 -8.24 1.12
N ASN A 73 -7.03 -7.65 1.84
CA ASN A 73 -5.64 -8.03 1.77
C ASN A 73 -5.46 -9.50 2.18
N ASP A 74 -5.01 -10.33 1.24
CA ASP A 74 -4.71 -11.76 1.43
C ASP A 74 -3.20 -12.08 1.32
N THR A 75 -2.36 -11.04 1.27
CA THR A 75 -0.91 -11.16 1.01
C THR A 75 -0.08 -11.44 2.26
N PHE A 76 -0.71 -11.43 3.44
CA PHE A 76 -0.08 -11.51 4.78
C PHE A 76 0.87 -10.34 5.10
N ILE A 77 0.80 -9.28 4.30
CA ILE A 77 1.62 -8.08 4.48
C ILE A 77 0.97 -7.19 5.53
N ASN A 78 1.71 -6.91 6.59
CA ASN A 78 1.31 -5.99 7.65
C ASN A 78 1.50 -4.52 7.25
N ARG A 79 1.05 -3.62 8.14
CA ARG A 79 1.10 -2.16 7.94
C ARG A 79 2.51 -1.65 7.61
N TYR A 80 3.52 -2.07 8.36
CA TYR A 80 4.92 -1.67 8.10
C TYR A 80 5.37 -1.97 6.67
N TRP A 81 5.17 -3.21 6.22
CA TRP A 81 5.59 -3.62 4.89
C TRP A 81 4.72 -2.98 3.81
N ALA A 82 3.43 -2.74 4.06
CA ALA A 82 2.56 -1.97 3.17
C ALA A 82 3.08 -0.54 2.96
N ASP A 83 3.49 0.15 4.02
CA ASP A 83 4.06 1.50 3.95
C ASP A 83 5.44 1.51 3.24
N LYS A 84 6.23 0.44 3.41
CA LYS A 84 7.50 0.25 2.68
C LYS A 84 7.29 0.02 1.19
N ILE A 85 6.29 -0.78 0.82
CA ILE A 85 5.87 -0.99 -0.56
C ILE A 85 5.43 0.32 -1.18
N PHE A 86 4.66 1.13 -0.45
CA PHE A 86 4.20 2.43 -0.92
C PHE A 86 5.36 3.37 -1.32
N ILE A 87 6.36 3.53 -0.46
CA ILE A 87 7.54 4.36 -0.80
C ILE A 87 8.41 3.75 -1.91
N PHE A 88 8.48 2.42 -2.00
CA PHE A 88 9.20 1.72 -3.05
C PHE A 88 8.58 1.96 -4.42
N ILE A 89 7.26 1.79 -4.56
CA ILE A 89 6.54 2.03 -5.82
C ILE A 89 6.68 3.49 -6.23
N MET A 90 6.54 4.43 -5.29
CA MET A 90 6.78 5.86 -5.57
C MET A 90 8.20 6.13 -6.09
N ARG A 91 9.21 5.42 -5.57
CA ARG A 91 10.59 5.51 -6.06
C ARG A 91 10.71 4.96 -7.48
N GLU A 92 10.10 3.81 -7.80
CA GLU A 92 10.11 3.24 -9.15
C GLU A 92 9.48 4.20 -10.19
N HIS A 93 8.41 4.89 -9.82
CA HIS A 93 7.74 5.84 -10.70
C HIS A 93 8.37 7.25 -10.73
N GLY A 94 9.56 7.42 -10.14
CA GLY A 94 10.31 8.68 -10.22
C GLY A 94 9.66 9.83 -9.45
N VAL A 95 8.98 9.54 -8.34
CA VAL A 95 8.57 10.55 -7.37
C VAL A 95 9.82 11.05 -6.64
N SER A 96 9.97 12.38 -6.55
CA SER A 96 11.12 12.99 -5.90
C SER A 96 11.28 12.55 -4.45
N ALA A 97 12.53 12.45 -3.99
CA ALA A 97 12.87 11.88 -2.68
C ALA A 97 12.17 12.58 -1.52
N TYR A 98 12.07 13.91 -1.55
CA TYR A 98 11.37 14.67 -0.50
C TYR A 98 9.88 14.33 -0.45
N LYS A 99 9.19 14.24 -1.60
CA LYS A 99 7.75 13.95 -1.67
C LYS A 99 7.46 12.56 -1.10
N ARG A 100 8.16 11.53 -1.58
CA ARG A 100 7.93 10.15 -1.14
C ARG A 100 8.23 9.94 0.34
N VAL A 101 9.24 10.63 0.90
CA VAL A 101 9.57 10.56 2.34
C VAL A 101 8.51 11.27 3.18
N SER A 102 8.02 12.45 2.75
CA SER A 102 6.93 13.14 3.43
C SER A 102 5.66 12.31 3.46
N MET A 103 5.29 11.71 2.32
CA MET A 103 4.11 10.84 2.22
C MET A 103 4.28 9.57 3.07
N TYR A 104 5.45 8.93 3.05
CA TYR A 104 5.76 7.78 3.91
C TYR A 104 5.64 8.11 5.41
N ARG A 105 6.19 9.25 5.85
CA ARG A 105 6.07 9.68 7.24
C ARG A 105 4.61 9.93 7.63
N ALA A 106 3.84 10.55 6.75
CA ALA A 106 2.43 10.81 6.99
C ALA A 106 1.61 9.52 7.16
N VAL A 107 1.81 8.49 6.32
CA VAL A 107 1.09 7.20 6.49
C VAL A 107 1.56 6.44 7.74
N ARG A 108 2.84 6.53 8.11
CA ARG A 108 3.34 5.96 9.37
C ARG A 108 2.76 6.63 10.61
N MET A 109 2.54 7.94 10.59
CA MET A 109 2.01 8.66 11.76
C MET A 109 0.48 8.65 11.83
N PHE A 110 -0.21 8.75 10.68
CA PHE A 110 -1.66 8.98 10.66
C PHE A 110 -2.47 7.86 9.99
N GLY A 111 -1.82 6.84 9.43
CA GLY A 111 -2.52 5.76 8.72
C GLY A 111 -3.15 4.71 9.60
N GLU A 112 -2.83 4.65 10.90
CA GLU A 112 -3.31 3.59 11.81
C GLU A 112 -4.84 3.41 11.82
N PRO A 113 -5.65 4.48 11.91
CA PRO A 113 -7.10 4.34 11.93
C PRO A 113 -7.69 3.77 10.63
N SER A 114 -6.94 3.89 9.52
CA SER A 114 -7.35 3.38 8.22
C SER A 114 -7.00 1.90 8.02
N TRP A 115 -6.18 1.31 8.91
CA TRP A 115 -5.81 -0.10 8.84
C TRP A 115 -6.99 -0.98 9.28
N LYS A 116 -7.60 -1.69 8.34
CA LYS A 116 -8.73 -2.58 8.62
C LYS A 116 -8.27 -4.00 8.95
N ARG A 117 -9.05 -4.66 9.82
CA ARG A 117 -8.90 -6.08 10.13
C ARG A 117 -9.15 -6.95 8.90
N LYS A 118 -8.26 -7.91 8.62
CA LYS A 118 -8.36 -8.75 7.42
C LYS A 118 -9.36 -9.88 7.60
N ILE A 119 -10.00 -10.28 6.49
CA ILE A 119 -10.95 -11.40 6.47
C ILE A 119 -10.21 -12.75 6.49
N LYS A 120 -9.13 -12.89 5.70
CA LYS A 120 -8.43 -14.19 5.55
C LYS A 120 -7.30 -14.43 6.55
N ASN A 121 -6.45 -13.43 6.83
CA ASN A 121 -5.48 -13.43 7.95
C ASN A 121 -4.70 -12.10 7.99
N GLU A 122 -4.33 -11.59 9.16
CA GLU A 122 -3.61 -10.30 9.30
C GLU A 122 -2.07 -10.41 9.16
N GLY A 123 -1.54 -11.62 9.06
CA GLY A 123 -0.09 -11.83 9.20
C GLY A 123 0.37 -11.46 10.61
N TYR A 124 1.56 -10.84 10.74
CA TYR A 124 2.07 -10.36 12.01
C TYR A 124 1.64 -8.92 12.30
N THR A 125 0.88 -8.71 13.37
CA THR A 125 0.53 -7.37 13.87
C THR A 125 1.68 -6.80 14.70
N GLU A 126 2.16 -5.60 14.33
CA GLU A 126 3.21 -4.91 15.08
C GLU A 126 2.74 -4.65 16.53
N GLN A 127 3.38 -5.27 17.53
CA GLN A 127 3.08 -5.02 18.95
C GLN A 127 3.89 -3.85 19.52
N ALA A 128 5.06 -3.59 18.93
CA ALA A 128 5.98 -2.53 19.34
C ALA A 128 6.75 -1.96 18.14
N ILE A 129 7.29 -0.74 18.29
CA ILE A 129 8.15 -0.08 17.28
C ILE A 129 9.41 -0.91 17.01
N ILE A 130 9.94 -1.56 18.05
CA ILE A 130 11.06 -2.49 17.97
C ILE A 130 10.61 -3.75 18.67
N ASP A 131 10.42 -4.80 17.88
CA ASP A 131 9.96 -6.09 18.37
C ASP A 131 11.03 -7.16 18.15
N HIS A 132 11.51 -7.72 19.25
CA HIS A 132 12.54 -8.76 19.26
C HIS A 132 11.96 -10.16 19.56
N THR A 133 10.64 -10.32 19.48
CA THR A 133 10.03 -11.65 19.57
C THR A 133 10.51 -12.53 18.42
N LYS A 134 10.62 -13.84 18.68
CA LYS A 134 11.03 -14.82 17.65
C LYS A 134 10.09 -14.80 16.45
N GLU A 135 8.80 -14.55 16.70
CA GLU A 135 7.76 -14.44 15.67
C GLU A 135 7.97 -13.22 14.79
N ALA A 136 8.17 -12.03 15.37
CA ALA A 136 8.44 -10.81 14.61
C ALA A 136 9.73 -10.92 13.79
N ILE A 137 10.79 -11.51 14.36
CA ILE A 137 12.07 -11.72 13.65
C ILE A 137 11.88 -12.66 12.47
N LYS A 138 11.17 -13.78 12.66
CA LYS A 138 10.90 -14.76 11.61
C LYS A 138 10.06 -14.14 10.49
N TYR A 139 8.96 -13.49 10.84
CA TYR A 139 8.08 -12.80 9.90
C TYR A 139 8.83 -11.73 9.09
N ASN A 140 9.62 -10.88 9.75
CA ASN A 140 10.38 -9.83 9.06
C ASN A 140 11.45 -10.40 8.15
N LYS A 141 12.08 -11.51 8.52
CA LYS A 141 13.03 -12.22 7.65
C LYS A 141 12.33 -12.75 6.40
N GLU A 142 11.20 -13.44 6.57
CA GLU A 142 10.39 -13.97 5.45
C GLU A 142 9.92 -12.84 4.51
N MET A 143 9.40 -11.74 5.06
CA MET A 143 8.96 -10.59 4.25
C MET A 143 10.12 -9.92 3.51
N LYS A 144 11.30 -9.81 4.15
CA LYS A 144 12.49 -9.27 3.50
C LYS A 144 12.98 -10.16 2.35
N GLU A 145 12.97 -11.47 2.52
CA GLU A 145 13.31 -12.43 1.46
C GLU A 145 12.29 -12.38 0.32
N LYS A 146 11.00 -12.29 0.65
CA LYS A 146 9.87 -12.27 -0.29
C LYS A 146 9.82 -11.00 -1.13
N LEU A 147 9.96 -9.83 -0.49
CA LEU A 147 9.82 -8.52 -1.13
C LEU A 147 11.15 -7.92 -1.60
N LYS A 148 12.29 -8.39 -1.05
CA LYS A 148 13.64 -7.87 -1.32
C LYS A 148 13.75 -6.34 -1.15
N LEU A 149 13.07 -5.82 -0.11
CA LEU A 149 13.00 -4.39 0.25
C LEU A 149 13.90 -4.04 1.46
#